data_AF-A0A7S6WQA7-F1
#
_entry.id   AF-A0A7S6WQA7-F1
#
_cell.length_a   1.000
_cell.length_b   1.000
_cell.length_c   1.000
_cell.angle_alpha   90.00
_cell.angle_beta   90.00
_cell.angle_gamma   90.00
#
_symmetry.space_group_name_H-M   'P 1'
#
loop_
_entity.id
_entity.type
_entity.pdbx_description
1 polymer ?
#
loop_
_entity_poly.entity_id
_entity_poly.type
_entity_poly.pdbx_seq_one_letter_code
_entity_poly.pdbx_strand_id
1 'polypeptide(L)'
;MKIMYQGYNVWSGKRQTVSDTIEYWDTVNTTRLFKKFQKGQMTIEDIARKNHEDGLLYEVTVLEEDTPAVFLQINHKNEFIGVNFMDEVGRAYLTYHFSEIEAKKKLFLNEVWYNYYTPGDKSFDNEEYRINFIFDREGNAAYRKYDEINKKTMDYETKEPLDISGLYEDYPEFGHYDGLIRKERNMKFLEDVCSIKL
;
A
#
# COMPACT_ATOMS: atom_id res chain seq x y z
N MET A 1 -3.79 -0.93 -17.70
CA MET A 1 -3.90 -0.28 -16.37
C MET A 1 -4.05 1.22 -16.55
N LYS A 2 -4.82 1.86 -15.67
CA LYS A 2 -5.04 3.32 -15.68
C LYS A 2 -4.70 3.88 -14.31
N ILE A 3 -3.91 4.95 -14.28
CA ILE A 3 -3.52 5.64 -13.05
C ILE A 3 -4.51 6.76 -12.76
N MET A 4 -4.91 6.88 -11.51
CA MET A 4 -5.69 7.99 -10.99
C MET A 4 -5.08 8.53 -9.72
N TYR A 5 -4.94 9.84 -9.60
CA TYR A 5 -4.45 10.50 -8.39
C TYR A 5 -5.62 10.75 -7.43
N GLN A 6 -6.29 9.69 -6.98
CA GLN A 6 -7.44 9.78 -6.07
C GLN A 6 -7.28 8.82 -4.90
N GLY A 7 -7.78 9.24 -3.74
CA GLY A 7 -7.82 8.43 -2.53
C GLY A 7 -8.80 7.26 -2.64
N TYR A 8 -8.52 6.21 -1.88
CA TYR A 8 -9.37 5.03 -1.76
C TYR A 8 -9.53 4.63 -0.30
N ASN A 9 -10.76 4.34 0.13
CA ASN A 9 -11.03 3.84 1.47
C ASN A 9 -11.09 2.31 1.44
N VAL A 10 -9.98 1.67 1.81
CA VAL A 10 -9.81 0.21 1.84
C VAL A 10 -10.74 -0.51 2.84
N TRP A 11 -11.29 0.20 3.83
CA TRP A 11 -12.21 -0.35 4.83
C TRP A 11 -13.66 -0.40 4.36
N SER A 12 -14.00 0.33 3.30
CA SER A 12 -15.38 0.41 2.79
C SER A 12 -15.49 0.17 1.29
N GLY A 13 -14.38 -0.03 0.60
CA GLY A 13 -14.33 -0.27 -0.84
C GLY A 13 -14.68 0.96 -1.67
N LYS A 14 -14.53 2.16 -1.10
CA LYS A 14 -15.03 3.39 -1.70
C LYS A 14 -13.91 4.26 -2.22
N ARG A 15 -13.95 4.55 -3.52
CA ARG A 15 -13.13 5.58 -4.14
C ARG A 15 -13.62 6.96 -3.69
N GLN A 16 -12.70 7.81 -3.26
CA GLN A 16 -13.01 9.18 -2.89
C GLN A 16 -13.26 10.05 -4.12
N THR A 17 -14.00 11.15 -3.95
CA THR A 17 -14.10 12.16 -5.02
C THR A 17 -12.79 12.92 -5.17
N VAL A 18 -12.57 13.55 -6.33
CA VAL A 18 -11.41 14.41 -6.58
C VAL A 18 -11.31 15.52 -5.52
N SER A 19 -12.45 16.12 -5.15
CA SER A 19 -12.48 17.19 -4.15
C SER A 19 -12.08 16.69 -2.77
N ASP A 20 -12.69 15.59 -2.30
CA ASP A 20 -12.40 15.03 -0.98
C ASP A 20 -10.91 14.64 -0.85
N THR A 21 -10.35 14.07 -1.91
CA THR A 21 -8.91 13.72 -1.94
C THR A 21 -8.02 14.95 -1.81
N ILE A 22 -8.28 16.02 -2.57
CA ILE A 22 -7.44 17.23 -2.49
C ILE A 22 -7.61 17.93 -1.14
N GLU A 23 -8.83 17.98 -0.58
CA GLU A 23 -9.06 18.54 0.76
C GLU A 23 -8.34 17.74 1.85
N TYR A 24 -8.33 16.41 1.73
CA TYR A 24 -7.56 15.54 2.62
C TYR A 24 -6.06 15.83 2.52
N TRP A 25 -5.51 15.90 1.30
CA TRP A 25 -4.10 16.25 1.10
C TRP A 25 -3.77 17.63 1.64
N ASP A 26 -4.61 18.65 1.41
CA ASP A 26 -4.42 19.99 1.95
C ASP A 26 -4.37 19.98 3.49
N THR A 27 -5.24 19.18 4.12
CA THR A 27 -5.28 19.04 5.58
C THR A 27 -4.00 18.40 6.11
N VAL A 28 -3.59 17.26 5.55
CA VAL A 28 -2.40 16.53 6.03
C VAL A 28 -1.11 17.28 5.72
N ASN A 29 -0.99 17.84 4.52
CA ASN A 29 0.21 18.55 4.07
C ASN A 29 0.26 20.00 4.55
N THR A 30 -0.81 20.51 5.17
CA THR A 30 -0.94 21.92 5.54
C THR A 30 -0.80 22.85 4.32
N THR A 31 -1.41 22.47 3.19
CA THR A 31 -1.44 23.25 1.94
C THR A 31 -2.82 23.88 1.70
N ARG A 32 -2.96 24.65 0.61
CA ARG A 32 -4.24 25.30 0.20
C ARG A 32 -4.45 25.20 -1.31
N LEU A 33 -4.13 24.05 -1.89
CA LEU A 33 -4.18 23.78 -3.32
C LEU A 33 -5.60 23.51 -3.82
N PHE A 34 -6.55 23.12 -2.96
CA PHE A 34 -7.95 22.92 -3.33
C PHE A 34 -8.57 24.19 -3.96
N LYS A 35 -8.24 25.37 -3.42
CA LYS A 35 -8.71 26.65 -4.00
C LYS A 35 -8.19 26.90 -5.41
N LYS A 36 -7.00 26.38 -5.76
CA LYS A 36 -6.46 26.47 -7.12
C LYS A 36 -7.17 25.48 -8.05
N PHE A 37 -7.45 24.27 -7.57
CA PHE A 37 -8.27 23.29 -8.28
C PHE A 37 -9.67 23.83 -8.60
N GLN A 38 -10.37 24.39 -7.63
CA GLN A 38 -11.71 24.98 -7.83
C GLN A 38 -11.74 26.11 -8.87
N LYS A 39 -10.63 26.82 -9.04
CA LYS A 39 -10.47 27.89 -10.04
C LYS A 39 -10.01 27.37 -11.41
N GLY A 40 -9.84 26.06 -11.58
CA GLY A 40 -9.30 25.44 -12.79
C GLY A 40 -7.82 25.77 -13.05
N GLN A 41 -7.09 26.23 -12.03
CA GLN A 41 -5.68 26.63 -12.16
C GLN A 41 -4.71 25.45 -12.03
N MET A 42 -5.17 24.35 -11.44
CA MET A 42 -4.43 23.11 -11.29
C MET A 42 -5.41 21.95 -11.41
N THR A 43 -5.00 20.88 -12.07
CA THR A 43 -5.69 19.59 -12.03
C THR A 43 -5.27 18.82 -10.77
N ILE A 44 -5.95 17.71 -10.46
CA ILE A 44 -5.52 16.83 -9.36
C ILE A 44 -4.14 16.21 -9.62
N GLU A 45 -3.81 15.93 -10.89
CA GLU A 45 -2.49 15.43 -11.27
C GLU A 45 -1.41 16.48 -11.02
N ASP A 46 -1.66 17.76 -11.34
CA ASP A 46 -0.71 18.85 -11.06
C ASP A 46 -0.44 18.97 -9.55
N ILE A 47 -1.48 18.77 -8.73
CA ILE A 47 -1.37 18.80 -7.27
C ILE A 47 -0.58 17.59 -6.76
N ALA A 48 -0.88 16.39 -7.25
CA ALA A 48 -0.15 15.18 -6.88
C ALA A 48 1.33 15.26 -7.28
N ARG A 49 1.63 15.79 -8.47
CA ARG A 49 3.00 16.02 -8.96
C ARG A 49 3.75 16.99 -8.08
N LYS A 50 3.11 18.12 -7.74
CA LYS A 50 3.68 19.08 -6.80
C LYS A 50 3.94 18.44 -5.43
N ASN A 51 3.01 17.65 -4.91
CA ASN A 51 3.20 16.98 -3.63
C ASN A 51 4.37 16.00 -3.68
N HIS A 52 4.51 15.23 -4.78
CA HIS A 52 5.66 14.36 -4.99
C HIS A 52 7.00 15.12 -4.96
N GLU A 53 7.09 16.21 -5.73
CA GLU A 53 8.28 17.07 -5.79
C GLU A 53 8.64 17.65 -4.42
N ASP A 54 7.63 18.15 -3.70
CA ASP A 54 7.78 18.74 -2.36
C ASP A 54 7.96 17.69 -1.25
N GLY A 55 7.79 16.40 -1.54
CA GLY A 55 7.86 15.31 -0.54
C GLY A 55 6.67 15.26 0.41
N LEU A 56 5.52 15.74 -0.04
CA LEU A 56 4.25 15.77 0.66
C LEU A 56 3.39 14.54 0.31
N LEU A 57 2.39 14.26 1.14
CA LEU A 57 1.47 13.16 0.92
C LEU A 57 0.70 13.34 -0.39
N TYR A 58 0.64 12.28 -1.17
CA TYR A 58 -0.35 12.12 -2.23
C TYR A 58 -0.72 10.64 -2.37
N GLU A 59 -1.83 10.40 -3.05
CA GLU A 59 -2.42 9.07 -3.19
C GLU A 59 -2.64 8.72 -4.65
N VAL A 60 -2.51 7.44 -4.96
CA VAL A 60 -2.66 6.89 -6.31
C VAL A 60 -3.56 5.67 -6.23
N THR A 61 -4.57 5.61 -7.09
CA THR A 61 -5.36 4.40 -7.34
C THR A 61 -5.08 3.93 -8.77
N VAL A 62 -4.63 2.70 -8.90
CA VAL A 62 -4.43 2.01 -10.18
C VAL A 62 -5.65 1.15 -10.48
N LEU A 63 -6.21 1.32 -11.68
CA LEU A 63 -7.36 0.58 -12.15
C LEU A 63 -6.96 -0.50 -13.17
N GLU A 64 -7.60 -1.66 -13.04
CA GLU A 64 -7.67 -2.72 -14.04
C GLU A 64 -9.13 -2.86 -14.49
N GLU A 65 -9.40 -2.72 -15.79
CA GLU A 65 -10.77 -2.76 -16.34
C GLU A 65 -11.77 -1.87 -15.56
N ASP A 66 -11.33 -0.64 -15.22
CA ASP A 66 -12.05 0.35 -14.41
C ASP A 66 -12.33 -0.02 -12.94
N THR A 67 -11.83 -1.17 -12.49
CA THR A 67 -11.89 -1.63 -11.10
C THR A 67 -10.61 -1.28 -10.35
N PRO A 68 -10.68 -0.71 -9.13
CA PRO A 68 -9.51 -0.48 -8.29
C PRO A 68 -8.76 -1.79 -8.02
N ALA A 69 -7.52 -1.89 -8.50
CA ALA A 69 -6.66 -3.05 -8.31
C ALA A 69 -5.55 -2.78 -7.29
N VAL A 70 -4.99 -1.57 -7.29
CA VAL A 70 -3.94 -1.17 -6.33
C VAL A 70 -4.18 0.25 -5.84
N PHE A 71 -3.99 0.46 -4.53
CA PHE A 71 -4.05 1.77 -3.91
C PHE A 71 -2.72 2.07 -3.20
N LEU A 72 -2.10 3.20 -3.54
CA LEU A 72 -0.82 3.65 -3.01
C LEU A 72 -1.00 4.94 -2.21
N GLN A 73 -0.34 4.99 -1.06
CA GLN A 73 -0.18 6.19 -0.25
C GLN A 73 1.32 6.50 -0.19
N ILE A 74 1.75 7.64 -0.73
CA ILE A 74 3.16 8.00 -0.83
C ILE A 74 3.41 9.24 0.03
N ASN A 75 4.25 9.11 1.05
CA ASN A 75 4.51 10.19 2.01
C ASN A 75 5.98 10.24 2.42
N HIS A 76 6.75 11.06 1.71
CA HIS A 76 8.17 11.22 1.98
C HIS A 76 8.47 11.80 3.36
N LYS A 77 7.67 12.75 3.82
CA LYS A 77 7.85 13.37 5.14
C LYS A 77 7.79 12.37 6.30
N ASN A 78 7.03 11.29 6.12
CA ASN A 78 6.94 10.20 7.10
C ASN A 78 7.80 8.99 6.72
N GLU A 79 8.64 9.11 5.69
CA GLU A 79 9.51 8.04 5.18
C GLU A 79 8.72 6.77 4.84
N PHE A 80 7.46 6.90 4.41
CA PHE A 80 6.51 5.80 4.31
C PHE A 80 5.82 5.74 2.94
N ILE A 81 5.75 4.53 2.39
CA ILE A 81 4.88 4.21 1.26
C ILE A 81 4.06 2.96 1.57
N GLY A 82 2.73 3.10 1.55
CA GLY A 82 1.79 1.99 1.65
C GLY A 82 1.26 1.58 0.28
N VAL A 83 1.22 0.28 -0.02
CA VAL A 83 0.66 -0.28 -1.26
C VAL A 83 -0.35 -1.36 -0.90
N ASN A 84 -1.61 -1.15 -1.23
CA ASN A 84 -2.72 -2.07 -0.94
C ASN A 84 -3.18 -2.70 -2.25
N PHE A 85 -3.03 -4.02 -2.38
CA PHE A 85 -3.58 -4.80 -3.47
C PHE A 85 -5.00 -5.24 -3.10
N MET A 86 -5.93 -4.94 -3.99
CA MET A 86 -7.35 -5.11 -3.74
C MET A 86 -7.90 -6.34 -4.46
N ASP A 87 -8.88 -6.99 -3.84
CA ASP A 87 -9.69 -8.03 -4.48
C ASP A 87 -10.81 -7.44 -5.35
N GLU A 88 -11.63 -8.29 -5.96
CA GLU A 88 -12.72 -7.89 -6.86
C GLU A 88 -13.79 -6.98 -6.23
N VAL A 89 -13.88 -6.92 -4.90
CA VAL A 89 -14.82 -6.04 -4.19
C VAL A 89 -14.13 -4.84 -3.54
N GLY A 90 -12.81 -4.71 -3.69
CA GLY A 90 -12.05 -3.56 -3.22
C GLY A 90 -11.46 -3.69 -1.82
N ARG A 91 -11.40 -4.90 -1.26
CA ARG A 91 -10.75 -5.15 0.05
C ARG A 91 -9.26 -5.39 -0.16
N ALA A 92 -8.43 -4.84 0.72
CA ALA A 92 -7.00 -5.09 0.68
C ALA A 92 -6.67 -6.52 1.16
N TYR A 93 -6.31 -7.42 0.25
CA TYR A 93 -5.89 -8.79 0.61
C TYR A 93 -4.37 -8.89 0.84
N LEU A 94 -3.60 -7.95 0.29
CA LEU A 94 -2.16 -7.87 0.45
C LEU A 94 -1.76 -6.40 0.59
N THR A 95 -0.96 -6.09 1.61
CA THR A 95 -0.46 -4.73 1.85
C THR A 95 1.05 -4.76 2.01
N TYR A 96 1.74 -3.85 1.33
CA TYR A 96 3.16 -3.60 1.51
C TYR A 96 3.37 -2.25 2.18
N HIS A 97 4.23 -2.24 3.20
CA HIS A 97 4.71 -1.04 3.85
C HIS A 97 6.20 -0.90 3.60
N PHE A 98 6.56 0.11 2.82
CA PHE A 98 7.95 0.48 2.58
C PHE A 98 8.35 1.63 3.50
N SER A 99 9.58 1.53 4.00
CA SER A 99 10.28 2.63 4.64
C SER A 99 11.37 3.17 3.71
N GLU A 100 11.59 4.49 3.73
CA GLU A 100 12.76 5.09 3.08
C GLU A 100 14.03 4.78 3.90
N ILE A 101 15.02 4.17 3.26
CA ILE A 101 16.35 3.93 3.86
C ILE A 101 17.39 4.93 3.35
N GLU A 102 17.12 5.52 2.18
CA GLU A 102 17.76 6.74 1.71
C GLU A 102 16.68 7.66 1.15
N ALA A 103 16.63 8.89 1.70
CA ALA A 103 15.64 9.91 1.37
C ALA A 103 15.46 10.10 -0.15
N LYS A 104 14.25 9.85 -0.66
CA LYS A 104 13.84 9.90 -2.07
C LYS A 104 14.75 9.11 -3.03
N LYS A 105 15.42 8.06 -2.55
CA LYS A 105 16.32 7.25 -3.37
C LYS A 105 16.07 5.77 -3.24
N LYS A 106 15.98 5.27 -2.00
CA LYS A 106 15.92 3.84 -1.74
C LYS A 106 14.89 3.51 -0.67
N LEU A 107 14.11 2.48 -0.96
CA LEU A 107 13.06 1.94 -0.12
C LEU A 107 13.42 0.52 0.32
N PHE A 108 12.90 0.14 1.48
CA PHE A 108 12.93 -1.21 2.00
C PHE A 108 11.53 -1.63 2.44
N LEU A 109 11.06 -2.77 1.99
CA LEU A 109 9.80 -3.39 2.39
C LEU A 109 9.95 -3.98 3.79
N ASN A 110 9.61 -3.22 4.81
CA ASN A 110 9.78 -3.62 6.21
C ASN A 110 8.57 -4.39 6.75
N GLU A 111 7.40 -4.31 6.11
CA GLU A 111 6.21 -5.00 6.58
C GLU A 111 5.27 -5.42 5.44
N VAL A 112 4.71 -6.62 5.57
CA VAL A 112 3.72 -7.20 4.64
C VAL A 112 2.53 -7.71 5.42
N TRP A 113 1.32 -7.26 5.07
CA TRP A 113 0.09 -7.81 5.63
C TRP A 113 -0.62 -8.63 4.58
N TYR A 114 -1.07 -9.82 4.96
CA TYR A 114 -1.93 -10.66 4.15
C TYR A 114 -3.24 -10.90 4.88
N ASN A 115 -4.36 -10.58 4.24
CA ASN A 115 -5.70 -10.80 4.77
C ASN A 115 -6.41 -11.84 3.90
N TYR A 116 -6.96 -12.86 4.54
CA TYR A 116 -7.76 -13.87 3.88
C TYR A 116 -9.23 -13.69 4.25
N TYR A 117 -10.06 -13.50 3.23
CA TYR A 117 -11.50 -13.31 3.36
C TYR A 117 -12.25 -14.58 2.96
N THR A 118 -13.42 -14.81 3.55
CA THR A 118 -14.27 -15.95 3.21
C THR A 118 -14.61 -15.95 1.71
N PRO A 119 -14.29 -17.02 0.96
CA PRO A 119 -14.57 -17.09 -0.47
C PRO A 119 -16.07 -16.96 -0.77
N GLY A 120 -16.40 -16.12 -1.75
CA GLY A 120 -17.78 -15.89 -2.20
C GLY A 120 -18.58 -14.91 -1.34
N ASP A 121 -18.09 -14.51 -0.17
CA ASP A 121 -18.69 -13.46 0.64
C ASP A 121 -18.04 -12.10 0.35
N LYS A 122 -18.89 -11.13 0.01
CA LYS A 122 -18.52 -9.79 -0.47
C LYS A 122 -18.59 -8.73 0.64
N SER A 123 -18.87 -9.12 1.89
CA SER A 123 -18.83 -8.19 3.02
C SER A 123 -17.39 -7.75 3.33
N PHE A 124 -17.25 -6.61 4.01
CA PHE A 124 -15.94 -6.07 4.46
C PHE A 124 -15.54 -6.56 5.86
N ASP A 125 -16.38 -7.37 6.51
CA ASP A 125 -16.24 -7.84 7.89
C ASP A 125 -16.09 -9.38 7.99
N ASN A 126 -15.60 -10.02 6.93
CA ASN A 126 -15.47 -11.47 6.81
C ASN A 126 -14.02 -11.97 6.66
N GLU A 127 -13.08 -11.25 7.27
CA GLU A 127 -11.71 -11.73 7.41
C GLU A 127 -11.70 -12.98 8.29
N GLU A 128 -11.21 -14.10 7.75
CA GLU A 128 -11.06 -15.34 8.53
C GLU A 128 -9.74 -15.37 9.29
N TYR A 129 -8.69 -14.86 8.65
CA TYR A 129 -7.39 -14.67 9.28
C TYR A 129 -6.60 -13.56 8.58
N ARG A 130 -5.66 -12.97 9.31
CA ARG A 130 -4.60 -12.14 8.75
C ARG A 130 -3.23 -12.53 9.26
N ILE A 131 -2.20 -12.23 8.48
CA ILE A 131 -0.81 -12.50 8.81
C ILE A 131 0.01 -11.26 8.55
N ASN A 132 0.70 -10.78 9.59
CA ASN A 132 1.52 -9.59 9.52
C ASN A 132 2.99 -10.01 9.64
N PHE A 133 3.78 -9.75 8.61
CA PHE A 133 5.21 -10.01 8.55
C PHE A 133 5.97 -8.72 8.76
N ILE A 134 7.05 -8.78 9.52
CA ILE A 134 7.99 -7.67 9.73
C ILE A 134 9.38 -8.18 9.37
N PHE A 135 10.13 -7.36 8.64
CA PHE A 135 11.49 -7.64 8.17
C PHE A 135 12.45 -6.57 8.67
N ASP A 136 13.65 -6.98 9.02
CA ASP A 136 14.78 -6.07 9.16
C ASP A 136 15.77 -6.20 7.99
N ARG A 137 16.78 -5.33 7.97
CA ARG A 137 17.78 -5.27 6.89
C ARG A 137 18.93 -6.25 7.09
N GLU A 138 18.96 -6.97 8.21
CA GLU A 138 19.84 -8.11 8.45
C GLU A 138 19.24 -9.42 7.94
N GLY A 139 17.97 -9.41 7.53
CA GLY A 139 17.25 -10.56 7.00
C GLY A 139 16.46 -11.33 8.04
N ASN A 140 16.40 -10.85 9.29
CA ASN A 140 15.51 -11.45 10.28
C ASN A 140 14.07 -11.07 9.96
N ALA A 141 13.18 -12.04 10.10
CA ALA A 141 11.75 -11.81 9.98
C ALA A 141 10.99 -12.43 11.15
N ALA A 142 9.93 -11.75 11.55
CA ALA A 142 8.92 -12.24 12.47
C ALA A 142 7.55 -12.10 11.82
N TYR A 143 6.63 -12.99 12.18
CA TYR A 143 5.24 -12.82 11.76
C TYR A 143 4.26 -13.26 12.82
N ARG A 144 3.11 -12.59 12.82
CA ARG A 144 1.97 -12.90 13.66
C ARG A 144 0.78 -13.27 12.81
N LYS A 145 0.20 -14.44 13.07
CA LYS A 145 -1.07 -14.87 12.49
C LYS A 145 -2.20 -14.64 13.48
N TYR A 146 -3.24 -13.96 13.03
CA TYR A 146 -4.49 -13.74 13.74
C TYR A 146 -5.55 -14.64 13.11
N ASP A 147 -6.05 -15.62 13.86
CA ASP A 147 -7.17 -16.48 13.45
C ASP A 147 -8.45 -15.90 14.04
N GLU A 148 -9.23 -15.22 13.21
CA GLU A 148 -10.41 -14.48 13.63
C GLU A 148 -11.61 -15.40 13.90
N ILE A 149 -11.63 -16.60 13.30
CA ILE A 149 -12.67 -17.61 13.55
C ILE A 149 -12.49 -18.19 14.95
N ASN A 150 -11.27 -18.60 15.29
CA ASN A 150 -10.97 -19.26 16.57
C ASN A 150 -10.53 -18.29 17.68
N LYS A 151 -10.42 -17.00 17.38
CA LYS A 151 -9.91 -15.95 18.28
C LYS A 151 -8.55 -16.31 18.89
N LYS A 152 -7.63 -16.74 18.02
CA LYS A 152 -6.26 -17.13 18.39
C LYS A 152 -5.22 -16.23 17.74
N THR A 153 -4.07 -16.16 18.38
CA THR A 153 -2.89 -15.47 17.86
C THR A 153 -1.69 -16.39 17.98
N MET A 154 -0.89 -16.45 16.93
CA MET A 154 0.31 -17.27 16.85
C MET A 154 1.48 -16.41 16.38
N ASP A 155 2.59 -16.49 17.11
CA ASP A 155 3.82 -15.76 16.85
C ASP A 155 4.92 -16.69 16.35
N TYR A 156 5.66 -16.22 15.37
CA TYR A 156 6.74 -16.97 14.74
C TYR A 156 7.90 -16.04 14.41
N GLU A 157 9.09 -16.61 14.46
CA GLU A 157 10.33 -15.96 14.05
C GLU A 157 11.10 -16.90 13.13
N THR A 158 11.80 -16.31 12.18
CA THR A 158 12.74 -17.03 11.32
C THR A 158 13.92 -17.55 12.15
N LYS A 159 14.38 -18.77 11.84
CA LYS A 159 15.54 -19.37 12.52
C LYS A 159 16.87 -18.90 11.96
N GLU A 160 16.86 -18.52 10.69
CA GLU A 160 18.03 -18.09 9.91
C GLU A 160 17.62 -16.87 9.08
N PRO A 161 18.56 -15.96 8.78
CA PRO A 161 18.29 -14.80 7.92
C PRO A 161 17.77 -15.19 6.54
N LEU A 162 16.76 -14.46 6.06
CA LEU A 162 16.18 -14.62 4.73
C LEU A 162 16.98 -13.86 3.68
N ASP A 163 16.87 -14.29 2.42
CA ASP A 163 17.27 -13.47 1.27
C ASP A 163 16.28 -12.31 1.10
N ILE A 164 16.72 -11.11 1.46
CA ILE A 164 15.93 -9.88 1.40
C ILE A 164 16.22 -9.03 0.16
N SER A 165 16.99 -9.53 -0.81
CA SER A 165 17.35 -8.77 -2.02
C SER A 165 16.12 -8.26 -2.80
N GLY A 166 15.02 -9.01 -2.78
CA GLY A 166 13.74 -8.64 -3.43
C GLY A 166 12.91 -7.58 -2.68
N LEU A 167 13.27 -7.25 -1.43
CA LEU A 167 12.56 -6.30 -0.57
C LEU A 167 13.01 -4.84 -0.77
N TYR A 168 14.02 -4.61 -1.61
CA TYR A 168 14.48 -3.26 -1.93
C TYR A 168 13.82 -2.73 -3.21
N GLU A 169 13.55 -1.43 -3.21
CA GLU A 169 13.13 -0.67 -4.40
C GLU A 169 13.85 0.66 -4.47
N ASP A 170 13.93 1.22 -5.67
CA ASP A 170 14.22 2.63 -5.83
C ASP A 170 12.96 3.45 -5.50
N TYR A 171 13.17 4.67 -5.02
CA TYR A 171 12.06 5.60 -4.84
C TYR A 171 11.40 5.88 -6.20
N PRO A 172 10.06 5.82 -6.32
CA PRO A 172 9.41 5.92 -7.63
C PRO A 172 9.58 7.31 -8.22
N GLU A 173 9.68 7.39 -9.55
CA GLU A 173 9.42 8.64 -10.26
C GLU A 173 7.91 8.91 -10.31
N PHE A 174 7.50 10.18 -10.38
CA PHE A 174 6.08 10.51 -10.46
C PHE A 174 5.43 9.89 -11.71
N GLY A 175 4.35 9.12 -11.50
CA GLY A 175 3.64 8.40 -12.56
C GLY A 175 4.22 7.03 -12.91
N HIS A 176 5.36 6.64 -12.31
CA HIS A 176 6.04 5.37 -12.57
C HIS A 176 6.12 4.52 -11.29
N TYR A 177 5.10 3.67 -11.10
CA TYR A 177 4.92 2.90 -9.86
C TYR A 177 5.14 1.38 -10.02
N ASP A 178 5.60 0.93 -11.19
CA ASP A 178 5.72 -0.50 -11.52
C ASP A 178 6.57 -1.29 -10.52
N GLY A 179 7.66 -0.68 -10.03
CA GLY A 179 8.49 -1.27 -8.97
C GLY A 179 7.71 -1.51 -7.68
N LEU A 180 6.90 -0.55 -7.25
CA LEU A 180 6.11 -0.67 -6.01
C LEU A 180 5.00 -1.72 -6.13
N ILE A 181 4.31 -1.75 -7.27
CA ILE A 181 3.13 -2.59 -7.48
C ILE A 181 3.46 -4.01 -7.96
N ARG A 182 4.74 -4.41 -8.02
CA ARG A 182 5.10 -5.81 -8.26
C ARG A 182 4.79 -6.65 -7.01
N LYS A 183 4.01 -7.72 -7.16
CA LYS A 183 3.71 -8.69 -6.09
C LYS A 183 4.86 -9.67 -5.85
N GLU A 184 5.53 -10.07 -6.92
CA GLU A 184 6.64 -11.02 -6.86
C GLU A 184 7.89 -10.33 -6.28
N ARG A 185 8.25 -10.68 -5.04
CA ARG A 185 9.40 -10.10 -4.32
C ARG A 185 10.35 -11.14 -3.73
N ASN A 186 10.39 -12.34 -4.33
CA ASN A 186 11.18 -13.49 -3.86
C ASN A 186 10.87 -13.93 -2.41
N MET A 187 9.64 -13.67 -1.95
CA MET A 187 9.20 -13.97 -0.58
C MET A 187 8.69 -15.41 -0.46
N LYS A 188 9.47 -16.41 -0.85
CA LYS A 188 9.06 -17.83 -0.84
C LYS A 188 8.55 -18.31 0.52
N PHE A 189 9.07 -17.75 1.61
CA PHE A 189 8.60 -18.05 2.96
C PHE A 189 7.12 -17.67 3.17
N LEU A 190 6.57 -16.64 2.49
CA LEU A 190 5.14 -16.33 2.54
C LEU A 190 4.32 -17.45 1.93
N GLU A 191 4.80 -18.04 0.84
CA GLU A 191 4.12 -19.15 0.17
C GLU A 191 4.15 -20.41 1.04
N ASP A 192 5.29 -20.69 1.67
CA ASP A 192 5.48 -21.86 2.53
C ASP A 192 4.69 -21.75 3.85
N VAL A 193 4.68 -20.58 4.49
CA VAL A 193 3.98 -20.34 5.77
C VAL A 193 2.48 -20.27 5.58
N CYS A 194 2.02 -19.65 4.49
CA CYS A 194 0.63 -19.31 4.33
C CYS A 194 -0.10 -20.19 3.30
N SER A 195 0.61 -21.05 2.56
CA SER A 195 0.05 -21.78 1.40
C SER A 195 -0.58 -20.85 0.35
N ILE A 196 -0.09 -19.61 0.26
CA ILE A 196 -0.55 -18.60 -0.70
C ILE A 196 0.34 -18.69 -1.93
N LYS A 197 -0.25 -18.63 -3.13
CA LYS A 197 0.50 -18.28 -4.35
C LYS A 197 0.38 -16.78 -4.56
N LEU A 198 1.50 -16.04 -4.42
CA LEU A 198 1.53 -14.60 -4.71
C LEU A 198 1.63 -14.33 -6.21
#